data_AF-A0A7K1KQP6-F1
#
_entry.id   AF-A0A7K1KQP6-F1
#
_cell.length_a   1.000
_cell.length_b   1.000
_cell.length_c   1.000
_cell.angle_alpha   90.00
_cell.angle_beta   90.00
_cell.angle_gamma   90.00
#
_symmetry.space_group_name_H-M   'P 1'
#
loop_
_entity.id
_entity.type
_entity.pdbx_description
1 polymer ?
#
loop_
_entity_poly.entity_id
_entity_poly.type
_entity_poly.pdbx_seq_one_letter_code
_entity_poly.pdbx_strand_id
1 'polypeptide(L)'
;MPKTDFSKLKIKQILQHSLPIRFQDMDPLDFEDFIAYLFVKKGYEVQPTSYSGDYGADIIVSKNGTKIAVQVKRYHKKNKVDVKNVNQVIGAKSYYGCNSALIITTSDFTKPAHNLIKTTSTLWWSWNELQKNVSEVFLEGKDVFQTNIKTMCGSYALRISNIEYNQHMKRIGNCTLVFAELTNSGPNVNIAIGLPTYISNKNNQVEASYWYEGYFAGGMVYSGASIEIAFMFRSEQVPRVTIRDRFILPLRSGESDIEYIEASMPAGAIISKKRLFFKYLGWSLLFAFAYFFVKSAAR
;
A
#
# COMPACT_ATOMS: atom_id res chain seq x y z
N MET A 1 -27.30 0.09 -14.91
CA MET A 1 -27.05 1.24 -14.02
C MET A 1 -25.90 0.87 -13.11
N PRO A 2 -24.99 1.81 -12.79
CA PRO A 2 -23.99 1.61 -11.73
C PRO A 2 -24.72 1.18 -10.45
N LYS A 3 -24.25 0.13 -9.80
CA LYS A 3 -24.84 -0.35 -8.54
C LYS A 3 -24.38 0.52 -7.38
N THR A 4 -23.14 0.99 -7.42
CA THR A 4 -22.54 1.78 -6.34
C THR A 4 -22.34 3.23 -6.77
N ASP A 5 -22.99 4.14 -6.04
CA ASP A 5 -22.90 5.58 -6.26
C ASP A 5 -21.72 6.18 -5.49
N PHE A 6 -20.54 6.14 -6.09
CA PHE A 6 -19.31 6.71 -5.55
C PHE A 6 -19.35 8.23 -5.35
N SER A 7 -20.34 8.95 -5.91
CA SER A 7 -20.49 10.40 -5.68
C SER A 7 -20.92 10.73 -4.25
N LYS A 8 -21.56 9.77 -3.57
CA LYS A 8 -22.06 9.91 -2.19
C LYS A 8 -21.11 9.38 -1.13
N LEU A 9 -19.99 8.77 -1.54
CA LEU A 9 -19.05 8.11 -0.64
C LEU A 9 -17.85 8.99 -0.29
N LYS A 10 -17.23 8.73 0.86
CA LYS A 10 -15.98 9.36 1.29
C LYS A 10 -14.80 8.73 0.54
N ILE A 11 -14.61 9.12 -0.71
CA ILE A 11 -13.61 8.53 -1.63
C ILE A 11 -12.20 8.48 -1.04
N LYS A 12 -11.76 9.55 -0.35
CA LYS A 12 -10.41 9.55 0.26
C LYS A 12 -10.24 8.42 1.27
N GLN A 13 -11.26 8.09 2.06
CA GLN A 13 -11.22 6.98 3.02
C GLN A 13 -11.19 5.62 2.32
N ILE A 14 -12.00 5.46 1.27
CA ILE A 14 -11.98 4.24 0.45
C ILE A 14 -10.59 4.02 -0.16
N LEU A 15 -10.00 5.06 -0.75
CA LEU A 15 -8.66 4.97 -1.37
C LEU A 15 -7.55 4.65 -0.36
N GLN A 16 -7.67 5.08 0.90
CA GLN A 16 -6.70 4.74 1.95
C GLN A 16 -6.63 3.22 2.19
N HIS A 17 -7.76 2.53 2.15
CA HIS A 17 -7.81 1.08 2.35
C HIS A 17 -7.55 0.31 1.06
N SER A 18 -8.22 0.69 -0.03
CA SER A 18 -8.24 -0.12 -1.24
C SER A 18 -6.98 0.06 -2.10
N LEU A 19 -6.37 1.25 -2.14
CA LEU A 19 -5.21 1.48 -3.02
C LEU A 19 -3.97 0.65 -2.62
N PRO A 20 -3.58 0.53 -1.32
CA PRO A 20 -2.46 -0.33 -0.91
C PRO A 20 -2.63 -1.80 -1.31
N ILE A 21 -3.86 -2.30 -1.28
CA ILE A 21 -4.19 -3.67 -1.67
C ILE A 21 -4.71 -3.78 -3.10
N ARG A 22 -4.50 -2.78 -3.96
CA ARG A 22 -4.89 -2.81 -5.38
C ARG A 22 -6.36 -3.13 -5.62
N PHE A 23 -7.23 -2.54 -4.81
CA PHE A 23 -8.69 -2.71 -4.83
C PHE A 23 -9.12 -4.18 -4.69
N GLN A 24 -8.30 -5.02 -4.04
CA GLN A 24 -8.64 -6.44 -3.86
C GLN A 24 -9.79 -6.67 -2.87
N ASP A 25 -10.09 -5.67 -2.04
CA ASP A 25 -11.22 -5.55 -1.12
C ASP A 25 -12.55 -5.15 -1.78
N MET A 26 -12.52 -4.67 -3.04
CA MET A 26 -13.74 -4.31 -3.78
C MET A 26 -14.27 -5.48 -4.61
N ASP A 27 -15.59 -5.58 -4.74
CA ASP A 27 -16.21 -6.45 -5.75
C ASP A 27 -15.79 -6.00 -7.17
N PRO A 28 -15.63 -6.90 -8.16
CA PRO A 28 -15.33 -6.51 -9.54
C PRO A 28 -16.30 -5.47 -10.12
N LEU A 29 -17.60 -5.57 -9.84
CA LEU A 29 -18.60 -4.64 -10.37
C LEU A 29 -18.48 -3.27 -9.69
N ASP A 30 -18.20 -3.24 -8.38
CA ASP A 30 -17.93 -1.99 -7.67
C ASP A 30 -16.66 -1.32 -8.19
N PHE A 31 -15.66 -2.11 -8.59
CA PHE A 31 -14.45 -1.57 -9.19
C PHE A 31 -14.71 -0.98 -10.58
N GLU A 32 -15.56 -1.61 -11.40
CA GLU A 32 -16.02 -1.03 -12.67
C GLU A 32 -16.74 0.32 -12.44
N ASP A 33 -17.64 0.37 -11.46
CA ASP A 33 -18.35 1.59 -11.07
C ASP A 33 -17.39 2.68 -10.54
N PHE A 34 -16.35 2.30 -9.81
CA PHE A 34 -15.31 3.23 -9.37
C PHE A 34 -14.53 3.81 -10.57
N ILE A 35 -14.18 2.99 -11.56
CA ILE A 35 -13.51 3.45 -12.77
C ILE A 35 -14.43 4.39 -13.58
N ALA A 36 -15.72 4.07 -13.69
CA ALA A 36 -16.71 4.97 -14.27
C ALA A 36 -16.70 6.33 -13.58
N TYR A 37 -16.73 6.33 -12.25
CA TYR A 37 -16.68 7.55 -11.45
C TYR A 37 -15.36 8.33 -11.61
N LEU A 38 -14.22 7.65 -11.71
CA LEU A 38 -12.92 8.27 -12.03
C LEU A 38 -12.98 9.02 -13.37
N PHE A 39 -13.59 8.44 -14.40
CA PHE A 39 -13.77 9.11 -15.70
C PHE A 39 -14.70 10.32 -15.62
N VAL A 40 -15.82 10.22 -14.88
CA VAL A 40 -16.71 11.35 -14.60
C VAL A 40 -15.91 12.50 -13.98
N LYS A 41 -15.04 12.22 -13.01
CA LYS A 41 -14.19 13.23 -12.37
C LYS A 41 -13.10 13.80 -13.27
N LYS A 42 -12.66 13.06 -14.29
CA LYS A 42 -11.81 13.57 -15.38
C LYS A 42 -12.61 14.38 -16.43
N GLY A 43 -13.91 14.58 -16.22
CA GLY A 43 -14.79 15.35 -17.10
C GLY A 43 -15.20 14.60 -18.37
N TYR A 44 -15.30 13.27 -18.30
CA TYR A 44 -15.89 12.45 -19.35
C TYR A 44 -17.37 12.20 -19.03
N GLU A 45 -18.18 12.11 -20.07
CA GLU A 45 -19.47 11.45 -20.00
C GLU A 45 -19.25 9.94 -19.98
N VAL A 46 -20.03 9.21 -19.17
CA VAL A 46 -19.87 7.76 -19.02
C VAL A 46 -21.21 7.07 -19.24
N GLN A 47 -21.19 6.07 -20.12
CA GLN A 47 -22.31 5.20 -20.42
C GLN A 47 -21.91 3.76 -20.06
N PRO A 48 -22.52 3.15 -19.03
CA PRO A 48 -22.26 1.75 -18.70
C PRO A 48 -22.80 0.86 -19.82
N THR A 49 -22.11 -0.25 -20.11
CA THR A 49 -22.64 -1.27 -21.01
C THR A 49 -23.56 -2.23 -20.24
N SER A 50 -24.34 -3.03 -20.97
CA SER A 50 -25.17 -4.07 -20.37
C SER A 50 -24.30 -5.22 -19.85
N TYR A 51 -24.48 -5.60 -18.58
CA TYR A 51 -23.74 -6.70 -17.92
C TYR A 51 -23.88 -8.08 -18.59
N SER A 52 -24.92 -8.29 -19.40
CA SER A 52 -25.14 -9.52 -20.16
C SER A 52 -25.04 -9.23 -21.66
N GLY A 53 -24.22 -10.00 -22.38
CA GLY A 53 -24.00 -9.80 -23.81
C GLY A 53 -23.14 -8.58 -24.12
N ASP A 54 -22.27 -8.19 -23.19
CA ASP A 54 -21.29 -7.14 -23.45
C ASP A 54 -20.34 -7.60 -24.56
N TYR A 55 -20.21 -6.78 -25.59
CA TYR A 55 -19.31 -7.06 -26.71
C TYR A 55 -17.83 -6.82 -26.34
N GLY A 56 -17.47 -6.93 -25.05
CA GLY A 56 -16.11 -6.80 -24.51
C GLY A 56 -15.72 -5.41 -24.00
N ALA A 57 -16.67 -4.60 -23.53
CA ALA A 57 -16.40 -3.35 -22.82
C ALA A 57 -17.36 -3.21 -21.64
N ASP A 58 -16.87 -2.71 -20.51
CA ASP A 58 -17.66 -2.53 -19.29
C ASP A 58 -18.28 -1.13 -19.26
N ILE A 59 -17.55 -0.12 -19.77
CA ILE A 59 -18.04 1.25 -19.91
C ILE A 59 -17.60 1.87 -21.23
N ILE A 60 -18.41 2.80 -21.71
CA ILE A 60 -18.10 3.68 -22.83
C ILE A 60 -17.94 5.08 -22.27
N VAL A 61 -16.83 5.75 -22.59
CA VAL A 61 -16.57 7.11 -22.13
C VAL A 61 -16.41 8.06 -23.31
N SER A 62 -16.95 9.28 -23.19
CA SER A 62 -16.88 10.31 -24.22
C SER A 62 -16.45 11.66 -23.68
N LYS A 63 -15.60 12.37 -24.43
CA LYS A 63 -15.20 13.75 -24.14
C LYS A 63 -14.80 14.45 -25.43
N ASN A 64 -15.29 15.67 -25.64
CA ASN A 64 -14.96 16.51 -26.81
C ASN A 64 -15.11 15.76 -28.15
N GLY A 65 -16.20 15.00 -28.32
CA GLY A 65 -16.47 14.24 -29.55
C GLY A 65 -15.63 12.96 -29.74
N THR A 66 -14.72 12.63 -28.81
CA THR A 66 -13.97 11.38 -28.82
C THR A 66 -14.62 10.36 -27.90
N LYS A 67 -14.93 9.17 -28.44
CA LYS A 67 -15.57 8.05 -27.75
C LYS A 67 -14.57 6.90 -27.57
N ILE A 68 -14.51 6.32 -26.38
CA ILE A 68 -13.56 5.28 -26.01
C ILE A 68 -14.32 4.10 -25.41
N ALA A 69 -14.08 2.90 -25.93
CA ALA A 69 -14.55 1.66 -25.32
C ALA A 69 -13.56 1.22 -24.25
N VAL A 70 -14.02 1.02 -23.01
CA VAL A 70 -13.17 0.71 -21.86
C VAL A 70 -13.50 -0.67 -21.31
N GLN A 71 -12.48 -1.51 -21.19
CA GLN A 71 -12.55 -2.76 -20.44
C GLN A 71 -11.69 -2.62 -19.18
N VAL A 72 -12.24 -3.04 -18.05
CA VAL A 72 -11.67 -3.02 -16.71
C VAL A 72 -11.46 -4.47 -16.26
N LYS A 73 -10.26 -4.78 -15.76
CA LYS A 73 -9.91 -6.10 -15.21
C LYS A 73 -9.24 -5.98 -13.85
N ARG A 74 -10.00 -6.27 -12.80
CA ARG A 74 -9.51 -6.32 -11.42
C ARG A 74 -8.81 -7.66 -11.13
N TYR A 75 -7.56 -7.80 -11.57
CA TYR A 75 -6.75 -9.00 -11.35
C TYR A 75 -5.76 -8.84 -10.21
N HIS A 76 -5.50 -9.94 -9.50
CA HIS A 76 -4.35 -10.03 -8.59
C HIS A 76 -3.04 -9.82 -9.35
N LYS A 77 -2.02 -9.27 -8.67
CA LYS A 77 -0.68 -8.99 -9.24
C LYS A 77 -0.02 -10.20 -9.94
N LYS A 78 -0.35 -11.42 -9.52
CA LYS A 78 0.19 -12.67 -10.12
C LYS A 78 -0.49 -13.04 -11.44
N ASN A 79 -1.69 -12.52 -11.71
CA ASN A 79 -2.48 -12.82 -12.89
C ASN A 79 -2.41 -11.65 -13.87
N LYS A 80 -1.88 -11.89 -15.06
CA LYS A 80 -1.70 -10.85 -16.07
C LYS A 80 -2.80 -10.88 -17.11
N VAL A 81 -3.09 -9.72 -17.67
CA VAL A 81 -4.02 -9.58 -18.79
C VAL A 81 -3.42 -10.24 -20.04
N ASP A 82 -4.18 -11.14 -20.64
CA ASP A 82 -3.79 -11.90 -21.83
C ASP A 82 -4.33 -11.29 -23.13
N VAL A 83 -4.02 -11.95 -24.26
CA VAL A 83 -4.44 -11.54 -25.60
C VAL A 83 -5.96 -11.57 -25.77
N LYS A 84 -6.66 -12.50 -25.12
CA LYS A 84 -8.11 -12.66 -25.24
C LYS A 84 -8.82 -11.41 -24.73
N ASN A 85 -8.41 -10.91 -23.56
CA ASN A 85 -8.96 -9.69 -22.98
C ASN A 85 -8.74 -8.46 -23.87
N VAL A 86 -7.57 -8.36 -24.53
CA VAL A 86 -7.27 -7.25 -25.45
C VAL A 86 -8.13 -7.32 -26.71
N ASN A 87 -8.30 -8.52 -27.29
CA ASN A 87 -9.18 -8.72 -28.45
C ASN A 87 -10.64 -8.34 -28.14
N GLN A 88 -11.12 -8.61 -26.92
CA GLN A 88 -12.48 -8.24 -26.50
C GLN A 88 -12.70 -6.73 -26.61
N VAL A 89 -11.82 -5.91 -26.04
CA VAL A 89 -11.99 -4.45 -26.08
C VAL A 89 -11.79 -3.85 -27.48
N ILE A 90 -10.95 -4.48 -28.32
CA ILE A 90 -10.82 -4.11 -29.74
C ILE A 90 -12.13 -4.39 -30.48
N GLY A 91 -12.76 -5.55 -30.24
CA GLY A 91 -14.07 -5.89 -30.78
C GLY A 91 -15.14 -4.89 -30.32
N ALA A 92 -15.15 -4.57 -29.02
CA ALA A 92 -16.07 -3.59 -28.43
C ALA A 92 -15.94 -2.21 -29.07
N LYS A 93 -14.71 -1.75 -29.31
CA LYS A 93 -14.46 -0.48 -30.01
C LYS A 93 -15.20 -0.44 -31.35
N SER A 94 -15.08 -1.49 -32.16
CA SER A 94 -15.76 -1.58 -33.46
C SER A 94 -17.28 -1.63 -33.30
N TYR A 95 -17.78 -2.48 -32.39
CA TYR A 95 -19.21 -2.66 -32.17
C TYR A 95 -19.90 -1.36 -31.71
N TYR A 96 -19.30 -0.64 -30.76
CA TYR A 96 -19.87 0.59 -30.20
C TYR A 96 -19.51 1.86 -30.99
N GLY A 97 -18.82 1.75 -32.12
CA GLY A 97 -18.40 2.88 -32.95
C GLY A 97 -17.46 3.85 -32.23
N CYS A 98 -16.53 3.34 -31.41
CA CYS A 98 -15.61 4.16 -30.63
C CYS A 98 -14.33 4.50 -31.43
N ASN A 99 -13.77 5.69 -31.18
CA ASN A 99 -12.52 6.14 -31.79
C ASN A 99 -11.32 5.34 -31.26
N SER A 100 -11.36 4.93 -30.00
CA SER A 100 -10.27 4.21 -29.34
C SER A 100 -10.79 3.11 -28.41
N ALA A 101 -9.91 2.17 -28.10
CA ALA A 101 -10.09 1.14 -27.08
C ALA A 101 -9.14 1.45 -25.91
N LEU A 102 -9.57 1.16 -24.69
CA LEU A 102 -8.76 1.28 -23.48
C LEU A 102 -8.95 0.05 -22.61
N ILE A 103 -7.87 -0.57 -22.16
CA ILE A 103 -7.92 -1.65 -21.17
C ILE A 103 -7.22 -1.23 -19.87
N ILE A 104 -7.90 -1.37 -18.74
CA ILE A 104 -7.44 -0.97 -17.42
C ILE A 104 -7.32 -2.21 -16.54
N THR A 105 -6.23 -2.34 -15.77
CA THR A 105 -6.09 -3.44 -14.81
C THR A 105 -5.38 -3.04 -13.52
N THR A 106 -5.72 -3.73 -12.43
CA THR A 106 -4.98 -3.69 -11.16
C THR A 106 -3.70 -4.54 -11.16
N SER A 107 -3.42 -5.21 -12.28
CA SER A 107 -2.24 -6.04 -12.49
C SER A 107 -1.37 -5.46 -13.62
N ASP A 108 -0.89 -6.32 -14.51
CA ASP A 108 -0.03 -6.01 -15.64
C ASP A 108 -0.39 -6.88 -16.84
N PHE A 109 0.24 -6.67 -17.99
CA PHE A 109 -0.05 -7.38 -19.23
C PHE A 109 1.00 -8.45 -19.54
N THR A 110 0.57 -9.54 -20.16
CA THR A 110 1.49 -10.52 -20.73
C THR A 110 2.27 -9.90 -21.90
N LYS A 111 3.47 -10.44 -22.21
CA LYS A 111 4.26 -9.95 -23.35
C LYS A 111 3.48 -10.02 -24.69
N PRO A 112 2.74 -11.09 -25.00
CA PRO A 112 1.90 -11.12 -26.20
C PRO A 112 0.77 -10.09 -26.18
N ALA A 113 0.11 -9.87 -25.04
CA ALA A 113 -0.92 -8.84 -24.91
C ALA A 113 -0.35 -7.43 -25.15
N HIS A 114 0.82 -7.12 -24.59
CA HIS A 114 1.51 -5.85 -24.85
C HIS A 114 1.86 -5.64 -26.32
N ASN A 115 2.31 -6.68 -27.02
CA ASN A 115 2.58 -6.58 -28.45
C ASN A 115 1.30 -6.22 -29.22
N LEU A 116 0.19 -6.92 -28.94
CA LEU A 116 -1.09 -6.65 -29.59
C LEU A 116 -1.61 -5.23 -29.30
N ILE A 117 -1.52 -4.78 -28.05
CA ILE A 117 -1.90 -3.41 -27.64
C ILE A 117 -1.17 -2.38 -28.49
N LYS A 118 0.15 -2.53 -28.68
CA LYS A 118 0.96 -1.63 -29.51
C LYS A 118 0.56 -1.67 -30.98
N THR A 119 0.38 -2.86 -31.55
CA THR A 119 0.03 -3.02 -32.98
C THR A 119 -1.35 -2.44 -33.29
N THR A 120 -2.28 -2.47 -32.34
CA THR A 120 -3.66 -2.00 -32.54
C THR A 120 -3.90 -0.57 -32.08
N SER A 121 -2.85 0.11 -31.59
CA SER A 121 -2.95 1.44 -30.97
C SER A 121 -4.02 1.50 -29.88
N THR A 122 -4.19 0.39 -29.15
CA THR A 122 -5.09 0.32 -27.99
C THR A 122 -4.43 1.03 -26.82
N LEU A 123 -5.18 1.83 -26.07
CA LEU A 123 -4.70 2.47 -24.85
C LEU A 123 -4.69 1.44 -23.71
N TRP A 124 -3.77 1.57 -22.76
CA TRP A 124 -3.71 0.65 -21.63
C TRP A 124 -3.30 1.35 -20.34
N TRP A 125 -3.94 0.98 -19.23
CA TRP A 125 -3.50 1.32 -17.89
C TRP A 125 -3.15 0.05 -17.14
N SER A 126 -1.86 -0.15 -16.88
CA SER A 126 -1.40 -1.11 -15.86
C SER A 126 -1.63 -0.52 -14.47
N TRP A 127 -1.33 -1.29 -13.42
CA TRP A 127 -1.43 -0.81 -12.04
C TRP A 127 -0.79 0.58 -11.82
N ASN A 128 0.41 0.80 -12.35
CA ASN A 128 1.14 2.06 -12.15
C ASN A 128 0.41 3.25 -12.79
N GLU A 129 -0.12 3.06 -14.00
CA GLU A 129 -0.84 4.13 -14.72
C GLU A 129 -2.21 4.39 -14.09
N LEU A 130 -2.91 3.33 -13.65
CA LEU A 130 -4.15 3.46 -12.90
C LEU A 130 -3.92 4.25 -11.60
N GLN A 131 -2.89 3.87 -10.83
CA GLN A 131 -2.54 4.53 -9.57
C GLN A 131 -2.25 6.02 -9.80
N LYS A 132 -1.48 6.35 -10.84
CA LYS A 132 -1.20 7.72 -11.25
C LYS A 132 -2.49 8.50 -11.55
N ASN A 133 -3.39 7.92 -12.35
CA ASN A 133 -4.66 8.57 -12.70
C ASN A 133 -5.57 8.79 -11.49
N VAL A 134 -5.61 7.84 -10.55
CA VAL A 134 -6.33 7.98 -9.28
C VAL A 134 -5.72 9.09 -8.43
N SER A 135 -4.38 9.10 -8.29
CA SER A 135 -3.66 10.13 -7.54
C SER A 135 -3.87 11.53 -8.09
N GLU A 136 -3.79 11.71 -9.41
CA GLU A 136 -4.03 13.00 -10.06
C GLU A 136 -5.43 13.54 -9.77
N VAL A 137 -6.44 12.69 -9.81
CA VAL A 137 -7.85 13.11 -9.69
C VAL A 137 -8.29 13.31 -8.24
N PHE A 138 -7.91 12.39 -7.35
CA PHE A 138 -8.47 12.35 -5.99
C PHE A 138 -7.49 12.81 -4.90
N LEU A 139 -6.19 12.87 -5.23
CA LEU A 139 -5.11 13.10 -4.27
C LEU A 139 -4.19 14.26 -4.68
N GLU A 140 -4.60 15.10 -5.63
CA GLU A 140 -3.82 16.25 -6.10
C GLU A 140 -2.42 15.87 -6.62
N GLY A 141 -2.31 14.69 -7.24
CA GLY A 141 -1.02 14.14 -7.71
C GLY A 141 -0.12 13.60 -6.59
N LYS A 142 -0.58 13.63 -5.33
CA LYS A 142 0.14 13.06 -4.19
C LYS A 142 -0.13 11.56 -4.09
N ASP A 143 0.83 10.85 -3.50
CA ASP A 143 0.63 9.46 -3.09
C ASP A 143 -0.43 9.38 -1.97
N VAL A 144 -1.24 8.31 -1.89
CA VAL A 144 -2.17 8.06 -0.76
C VAL A 144 -1.44 8.19 0.56
N PHE A 145 -0.20 7.72 0.62
CA PHE A 145 0.62 7.88 1.81
C PHE A 145 0.97 9.35 2.05
N GLN A 146 1.31 10.15 1.03
CA GLN A 146 1.56 11.59 1.19
C GLN A 146 0.33 12.38 1.64
N THR A 147 -0.88 11.97 1.26
CA THR A 147 -2.12 12.63 1.73
C THR A 147 -2.43 12.40 3.20
N ASN A 148 -1.77 11.42 3.84
CA ASN A 148 -1.91 11.07 5.25
C ASN A 148 -0.59 11.10 6.05
N ILE A 149 0.54 11.53 5.47
CA ILE A 149 1.68 11.94 6.30
C ILE A 149 1.27 13.25 6.95
N LYS A 150 0.67 13.16 8.14
CA LYS A 150 0.96 14.23 9.08
C LYS A 150 2.43 14.06 9.45
N THR A 151 3.23 15.10 9.24
CA THR A 151 4.60 15.21 9.76
C THR A 151 4.64 15.02 11.29
N MET A 152 3.46 15.08 11.95
CA MET A 152 3.18 14.57 13.30
C MET A 152 1.73 14.06 13.37
N CYS A 153 1.50 12.77 13.69
CA CYS A 153 0.14 12.34 14.04
C CYS A 153 -0.14 12.72 15.50
N GLY A 154 -0.61 13.95 15.71
CA GLY A 154 -0.87 14.48 17.05
C GLY A 154 0.37 14.43 17.92
N SER A 155 0.35 13.54 18.90
CA SER A 155 1.36 13.40 19.95
C SER A 155 2.50 12.43 19.64
N TYR A 156 2.48 11.70 18.52
CA TYR A 156 3.49 10.64 18.28
C TYR A 156 4.54 11.04 17.24
N ALA A 157 5.80 10.67 17.51
CA ALA A 157 6.91 10.82 16.57
C ALA A 157 7.63 9.47 16.42
N LEU A 158 7.93 9.08 15.17
CA LEU A 158 8.66 7.86 14.86
C LEU A 158 9.98 8.18 14.18
N ARG A 159 11.10 7.72 14.75
CA ARG A 159 12.44 7.93 14.22
C ARG A 159 13.13 6.58 14.00
N ILE A 160 13.64 6.34 12.79
CA ILE A 160 14.51 5.17 12.58
C ILE A 160 15.84 5.41 13.30
N SER A 161 16.21 4.51 14.21
CA SER A 161 17.41 4.62 15.03
C SER A 161 18.59 3.84 14.44
N ASN A 162 18.35 2.65 13.89
CA ASN A 162 19.38 1.77 13.34
C ASN A 162 18.80 0.84 12.26
N ILE A 163 19.64 0.42 11.31
CA ILE A 163 19.30 -0.60 10.31
C ILE A 163 20.46 -1.59 10.22
N GLU A 164 20.16 -2.87 10.39
CA GLU A 164 21.14 -3.95 10.30
C GLU A 164 20.83 -4.88 9.14
N TYR A 165 21.71 -4.92 8.16
CA TYR A 165 21.53 -5.69 6.93
C TYR A 165 22.08 -7.12 7.07
N ASN A 166 21.42 -8.07 6.40
CA ASN A 166 21.89 -9.44 6.21
C ASN A 166 22.11 -10.22 7.53
N GLN A 167 21.24 -9.97 8.51
CA GLN A 167 21.20 -10.75 9.73
C GLN A 167 20.59 -12.12 9.44
N HIS A 168 21.33 -13.18 9.76
CA HIS A 168 20.90 -14.54 9.47
C HIS A 168 20.00 -15.07 10.60
N MET A 169 18.75 -15.39 10.26
CA MET A 169 17.76 -15.87 11.21
C MET A 169 17.45 -17.34 10.96
N LYS A 170 17.54 -18.16 12.00
CA LYS A 170 17.25 -19.59 11.91
C LYS A 170 15.85 -19.81 11.33
N ARG A 171 15.71 -20.63 10.29
CA ARG A 171 14.46 -20.95 9.56
C ARG A 171 13.85 -19.82 8.70
N ILE A 172 14.23 -18.56 8.89
CA ILE A 172 13.69 -17.42 8.11
C ILE A 172 14.64 -17.05 6.97
N GLY A 173 15.95 -17.15 7.19
CA GLY A 173 17.01 -16.75 6.25
C GLY A 173 17.57 -15.36 6.54
N ASN A 174 18.18 -14.73 5.52
CA ASN A 174 18.80 -13.42 5.68
C ASN A 174 17.74 -12.31 5.73
N CYS A 175 17.83 -11.48 6.75
CA CYS A 175 16.90 -10.40 7.03
C CYS A 175 17.61 -9.05 7.17
N THR A 176 16.88 -7.99 6.84
CA THR A 176 17.22 -6.61 7.22
C THR A 176 16.39 -6.24 8.45
N LEU A 177 17.05 -5.99 9.56
CA LEU A 177 16.44 -5.50 10.79
C LEU A 177 16.37 -3.98 10.76
N VAL A 178 15.23 -3.44 11.16
CA VAL A 178 15.01 -2.00 11.27
C VAL A 178 14.56 -1.71 12.69
N PHE A 179 15.29 -0.82 13.35
CA PHE A 179 15.03 -0.36 14.70
C PHE A 179 14.50 1.07 14.63
N ALA A 180 13.48 1.36 15.42
CA ALA A 180 12.91 2.68 15.50
C ALA A 180 12.53 3.04 16.93
N GLU A 181 12.49 4.35 17.20
CA GLU A 181 12.05 4.94 18.45
C GLU A 181 10.70 5.61 18.21
N LEU A 182 9.68 5.20 18.96
CA LEU A 182 8.37 5.84 18.97
C LEU A 182 8.25 6.66 20.27
N THR A 183 8.06 7.97 20.14
CA THR A 183 7.88 8.90 21.26
C THR A 183 6.42 9.32 21.37
N ASN A 184 5.87 9.32 22.59
CA ASN A 184 4.54 9.84 22.89
C ASN A 184 4.64 11.17 23.66
N SER A 185 4.26 12.27 23.04
CA SER A 185 4.15 13.61 23.63
C SER A 185 2.72 13.97 24.07
N GLY A 186 1.86 12.96 24.21
CA GLY A 186 0.42 13.09 24.45
C GLY A 186 -0.02 12.39 25.71
N PRO A 187 -1.33 12.21 25.93
CA PRO A 187 -1.82 11.49 27.09
C PRO A 187 -1.37 10.02 27.06
N ASN A 188 -1.47 9.37 28.23
CA ASN A 188 -1.25 7.94 28.36
C ASN A 188 -2.24 7.19 27.46
N VAL A 189 -1.73 6.27 26.65
CA VAL A 189 -2.52 5.60 25.62
C VAL A 189 -2.12 4.14 25.47
N ASN A 190 -3.12 3.27 25.31
CA ASN A 190 -2.88 1.89 24.93
C ASN A 190 -2.84 1.79 23.40
N ILE A 191 -1.69 1.40 22.85
CA ILE A 191 -1.46 1.29 21.42
C ILE A 191 -1.27 -0.17 21.00
N ALA A 192 -1.78 -0.52 19.82
CA ALA A 192 -1.43 -1.74 19.11
C ALA A 192 -0.73 -1.36 17.81
N ILE A 193 0.43 -1.98 17.54
CA ILE A 193 1.23 -1.65 16.37
C ILE A 193 1.13 -2.81 15.37
N GLY A 194 0.82 -2.49 14.12
CA GLY A 194 0.86 -3.46 13.01
C GLY A 194 2.24 -3.51 12.36
N LEU A 195 2.47 -4.52 11.52
CA LEU A 195 3.74 -4.65 10.81
C LEU A 195 3.95 -3.45 9.86
N PRO A 196 5.13 -2.80 9.90
CA PRO A 196 5.38 -1.64 9.08
C PRO A 196 5.59 -1.99 7.61
N THR A 197 5.28 -1.02 6.75
CA THR A 197 5.53 -1.10 5.30
C THR A 197 6.72 -0.23 4.92
N TYR A 198 7.68 -0.82 4.20
CA TYR A 198 8.77 -0.12 3.53
C TYR A 198 8.33 0.31 2.14
N ILE A 199 8.56 1.58 1.80
CA ILE A 199 8.31 2.16 0.48
C ILE A 199 9.62 2.74 -0.03
N SER A 200 10.16 2.15 -1.11
CA SER A 200 11.37 2.67 -1.74
C SER A 200 11.10 3.96 -2.53
N ASN A 201 12.15 4.68 -2.86
CA ASN A 201 12.13 5.86 -3.75
C ASN A 201 11.63 5.57 -5.18
N LYS A 202 11.51 4.28 -5.56
CA LYS A 202 10.90 3.81 -6.81
C LYS A 202 9.44 3.37 -6.62
N ASN A 203 8.84 3.65 -5.46
CA ASN A 203 7.50 3.25 -5.06
C ASN A 203 7.28 1.73 -4.99
N ASN A 204 8.34 0.94 -4.77
CA ASN A 204 8.19 -0.48 -4.46
C ASN A 204 7.78 -0.62 -2.99
N GLN A 205 6.75 -1.43 -2.74
CA GLN A 205 6.18 -1.62 -1.40
C GLN A 205 6.43 -3.04 -0.92
N VAL A 206 6.88 -3.15 0.32
CA VAL A 206 7.14 -4.42 1.00
C VAL A 206 6.72 -4.26 2.46
N GLU A 207 5.92 -5.19 2.98
CA GLU A 207 5.61 -5.28 4.39
C GLU A 207 6.71 -6.02 5.16
N ALA A 208 6.93 -5.66 6.41
CA ALA A 208 7.81 -6.42 7.30
C ALA A 208 7.28 -7.86 7.43
N SER A 209 8.19 -8.82 7.45
CA SER A 209 7.85 -10.23 7.60
C SER A 209 7.48 -10.58 9.04
N TYR A 210 8.17 -9.99 10.02
CA TYR A 210 7.99 -10.31 11.45
C TYR A 210 8.41 -9.14 12.35
N TRP A 211 7.86 -9.12 13.56
CA TRP A 211 8.43 -8.38 14.68
C TRP A 211 9.73 -9.02 15.13
N TYR A 212 10.68 -8.20 15.58
CA TYR A 212 11.89 -8.72 16.23
C TYR A 212 11.63 -8.92 17.71
N GLU A 213 11.89 -10.13 18.21
CA GLU A 213 11.56 -10.54 19.56
C GLU A 213 12.29 -9.69 20.62
N GLY A 214 11.58 -9.35 21.71
CA GLY A 214 12.11 -8.51 22.79
C GLY A 214 11.86 -7.01 22.63
N TYR A 215 11.20 -6.58 21.55
CA TYR A 215 10.84 -5.18 21.31
C TYR A 215 9.33 -4.96 21.43
N PHE A 216 8.95 -3.70 21.62
CA PHE A 216 7.56 -3.33 21.83
C PHE A 216 6.75 -3.54 20.54
N ALA A 217 5.62 -4.25 20.65
CA ALA A 217 4.64 -4.43 19.57
C ALA A 217 3.24 -3.91 19.92
N GLY A 218 2.99 -3.60 21.20
CA GLY A 218 1.74 -3.06 21.69
C GLY A 218 1.69 -3.01 23.22
N GLY A 219 0.88 -2.10 23.76
CA GLY A 219 0.73 -1.86 25.19
C GLY A 219 0.53 -0.37 25.54
N MET A 220 0.55 -0.08 26.83
CA MET A 220 0.44 1.28 27.35
C MET A 220 1.72 2.07 27.09
N VAL A 221 1.60 3.25 26.50
CA VAL A 221 2.68 4.22 26.32
C VAL A 221 2.32 5.49 27.06
N TYR A 222 3.12 5.82 28.07
CA TYR A 222 2.91 6.98 28.92
C TYR A 222 3.31 8.28 28.21
N SER A 223 2.70 9.38 28.66
CA SER A 223 3.10 10.73 28.26
C SER A 223 4.59 10.97 28.52
N GLY A 224 5.30 11.47 27.51
CA GLY A 224 6.73 11.74 27.53
C GLY A 224 7.62 10.50 27.33
N ALA A 225 7.06 9.30 27.18
CA ALA A 225 7.86 8.09 27.00
C ALA A 225 8.37 7.94 25.56
N SER A 226 9.60 7.46 25.43
CA SER A 226 10.15 6.88 24.20
C SER A 226 10.24 5.37 24.35
N ILE A 227 9.78 4.64 23.33
CA ILE A 227 9.86 3.18 23.29
C ILE A 227 10.63 2.71 22.05
N GLU A 228 11.38 1.63 22.19
CA GLU A 228 12.06 0.98 21.08
C GLU A 228 11.17 -0.08 20.45
N ILE A 229 11.07 -0.03 19.12
CA ILE A 229 10.42 -1.02 18.29
C ILE A 229 11.42 -1.58 17.28
N ALA A 230 11.26 -2.85 16.91
CA ALA A 230 12.13 -3.48 15.93
C ALA A 230 11.38 -4.51 15.09
N PHE A 231 11.65 -4.52 13.78
CA PHE A 231 10.94 -5.33 12.80
C PHE A 231 11.87 -5.76 11.67
N MET A 232 11.44 -6.78 10.92
CA MET A 232 12.31 -7.56 10.05
C MET A 232 11.75 -7.65 8.63
N PHE A 233 12.58 -7.37 7.62
CA PHE A 233 12.28 -7.66 6.21
C PHE A 233 13.19 -8.77 5.69
N ARG A 234 12.80 -9.48 4.64
CA ARG A 234 13.78 -10.33 3.92
C ARG A 234 14.82 -9.43 3.27
N SER A 235 16.10 -9.80 3.36
CA SER A 235 17.21 -9.01 2.80
C SER A 235 17.03 -8.70 1.30
N GLU A 236 16.45 -9.63 0.54
CA GLU A 236 16.18 -9.46 -0.89
C GLU A 236 15.15 -8.36 -1.20
N GLN A 237 14.27 -8.08 -0.24
CA GLN A 237 13.22 -7.08 -0.37
C GLN A 237 13.72 -5.67 0.02
N VAL A 238 14.62 -5.61 1.02
CA VAL A 238 15.20 -4.36 1.52
C VAL A 238 16.73 -4.50 1.61
N PRO A 239 17.43 -4.54 0.46
CA PRO A 239 18.89 -4.74 0.43
C PRO A 239 19.67 -3.47 0.80
N ARG A 240 19.05 -2.30 0.63
CA ARG A 240 19.61 -0.99 0.98
C ARG A 240 18.48 0.03 1.13
N VAL A 241 18.59 0.87 2.15
CA VAL A 241 17.70 2.01 2.40
C VAL A 241 18.44 3.32 2.07
N THR A 242 17.70 4.28 1.54
CA THR A 242 18.13 5.63 1.14
C THR A 242 17.29 6.67 1.87
N ILE A 243 17.77 7.92 1.95
CA ILE A 243 17.08 9.02 2.65
C ILE A 243 15.70 9.33 2.06
N ARG A 244 15.47 8.96 0.79
CA ARG A 244 14.19 9.13 0.10
C ARG A 244 13.21 7.98 0.30
N ASP A 245 13.64 6.92 0.98
CA ASP A 245 12.78 5.78 1.29
C ASP A 245 12.01 6.06 2.59
N ARG A 246 10.85 5.44 2.72
CA ARG A 246 9.88 5.72 3.78
C ARG A 246 9.49 4.45 4.50
N PHE A 247 9.25 4.55 5.80
CA PHE A 247 8.66 3.48 6.60
C PHE A 247 7.33 3.97 7.14
N ILE A 248 6.28 3.21 6.87
CA ILE A 248 4.92 3.51 7.31
C ILE A 248 4.54 2.52 8.41
N LEU A 249 4.28 3.03 9.61
CA LEU A 249 3.89 2.23 10.77
C LEU A 249 2.38 2.39 11.02
N PRO A 250 1.58 1.33 10.84
CA PRO A 250 0.19 1.34 11.27
C PRO A 250 0.09 1.21 12.79
N LEU A 251 -0.68 2.09 13.40
CA LEU A 251 -0.91 2.15 14.84
C LEU A 251 -2.41 2.30 15.13
N ARG A 252 -2.89 1.59 16.15
CA ARG A 252 -4.25 1.73 16.65
C ARG A 252 -4.22 2.18 18.10
N SER A 253 -4.92 3.26 18.43
CA SER A 253 -5.04 3.78 19.80
C SER A 253 -6.45 3.61 20.34
N GLY A 254 -6.63 2.78 21.37
CA GLY A 254 -7.97 2.52 21.92
C GLY A 254 -8.96 2.01 20.87
N GLU A 255 -10.14 2.64 20.78
CA GLU A 255 -11.19 2.29 19.81
C GLU A 255 -11.08 3.04 18.47
N SER A 256 -10.04 3.86 18.27
CA SER A 256 -9.89 4.64 17.04
C SER A 256 -9.64 3.77 15.80
N ASP A 257 -9.88 4.36 14.63
CA ASP A 257 -9.39 3.86 13.36
C ASP A 257 -7.84 3.75 13.37
N ILE A 258 -7.31 2.95 12.44
CA ILE A 258 -5.86 2.78 12.27
C ILE A 258 -5.25 4.09 11.76
N GLU A 259 -4.30 4.61 12.52
CA GLU A 259 -3.45 5.73 12.15
C GLU A 259 -2.16 5.22 11.50
N TYR A 260 -1.56 6.02 10.62
CA TYR A 260 -0.31 5.68 9.96
C TYR A 260 0.73 6.75 10.28
N ILE A 261 1.84 6.33 10.88
CA ILE A 261 2.97 7.21 11.23
C ILE A 261 4.09 6.94 10.24
N GLU A 262 4.56 7.98 9.55
CA GLU A 262 5.73 7.87 8.68
C GLU A 262 7.01 8.17 9.46
N ALA A 263 8.00 7.29 9.34
CA ALA A 263 9.36 7.58 9.78
C ALA A 263 10.17 8.15 8.61
N SER A 264 10.74 9.33 8.83
CA SER A 264 11.78 9.87 7.94
C SER A 264 13.14 9.24 8.29
N MET A 265 13.93 8.90 7.27
CA MET A 265 15.30 8.46 7.45
C MET A 265 16.16 9.61 8.00
N PRO A 266 16.91 9.43 9.12
CA PRO A 266 17.84 10.45 9.54
C PRO A 266 18.98 10.58 8.53
N ALA A 267 19.38 11.81 8.23
CA ALA A 267 20.62 12.10 7.53
C ALA A 267 21.77 11.60 8.41
N GLY A 268 22.27 10.39 8.14
CA GLY A 268 23.33 9.76 8.93
C GLY A 268 22.89 8.64 9.87
N ALA A 269 21.79 7.92 9.59
CA ALA A 269 21.50 6.65 10.26
C ALA A 269 22.78 5.81 10.38
N ILE A 270 23.11 5.38 11.59
CA ILE A 270 24.30 4.55 11.84
C ILE A 270 24.05 3.23 11.10
N ILE A 271 24.71 3.06 9.95
CA ILE A 271 24.73 1.79 9.24
C ILE A 271 25.74 0.91 9.96
N SER A 272 25.29 0.29 11.03
CA SER A 272 26.07 -0.64 11.82
C SER A 272 26.17 -1.97 11.07
N LYS A 273 27.37 -2.35 10.61
CA LYS A 273 27.70 -3.74 10.23
C LYS A 273 28.02 -4.59 11.47
N LYS A 274 27.44 -4.32 12.65
CA LYS A 274 27.67 -5.22 13.79
C LYS A 274 26.89 -6.52 13.58
N ARG A 275 27.62 -7.62 13.39
CA ARG A 275 27.10 -8.97 13.61
C ARG A 275 26.85 -9.12 15.11
N LEU A 276 25.61 -8.97 15.56
CA LEU A 276 25.24 -9.49 16.86
C LEU A 276 25.08 -11.01 16.73
N PHE A 277 26.10 -11.74 17.16
CA PHE A 277 25.96 -13.16 17.49
C PHE A 277 25.06 -13.27 18.72
N PHE A 278 23.74 -13.43 18.53
CA PHE A 278 22.92 -13.93 19.62
C PHE A 278 23.16 -15.44 19.75
N LYS A 279 23.91 -15.79 20.81
CA LYS A 279 23.89 -17.15 21.37
C LYS A 279 22.44 -17.50 21.66
N TYR A 280 22.03 -18.67 21.18
CA TYR A 280 20.91 -19.42 21.70
C TYR A 280 20.87 -19.32 23.24
N LEU A 281 19.85 -18.71 23.81
CA LEU A 281 19.30 -19.25 25.04
C LEU A 281 18.12 -20.12 24.64
N GLY A 282 18.30 -21.42 24.83
CA GLY A 282 17.29 -22.43 24.58
C GLY A 282 16.06 -22.22 25.45
N TRP A 283 14.97 -22.83 25.00
CA TRP A 283 13.72 -22.97 25.73
C TRP A 283 13.93 -23.70 27.07
N SER A 284 14.25 -22.97 28.14
CA SER A 284 14.16 -23.46 29.53
C SER A 284 14.34 -22.38 30.60
N LEU A 285 13.99 -21.11 30.34
CA LEU A 285 14.00 -20.05 31.36
C LEU A 285 12.86 -19.04 31.16
N LEU A 286 11.63 -19.56 31.01
CA LEU A 286 10.41 -18.77 30.79
C LEU A 286 9.64 -18.46 32.10
N PHE A 287 10.31 -18.39 33.25
CA PHE A 287 9.61 -18.08 34.52
C PHE A 287 10.29 -17.10 35.49
N ALA A 288 11.41 -16.44 35.14
CA ALA A 288 12.17 -15.67 36.13
C ALA A 288 12.31 -14.15 35.91
N PHE A 289 11.74 -13.54 34.84
CA PHE A 289 11.93 -12.10 34.58
C PHE A 289 10.64 -11.30 34.38
N ALA A 290 9.57 -11.68 35.09
CA ALA A 290 8.34 -10.89 35.20
C ALA A 290 8.17 -10.20 36.58
N TYR A 291 9.21 -10.13 37.43
CA TYR A 291 9.06 -9.63 38.81
C TYR A 291 10.00 -8.48 39.22
N PHE A 292 10.80 -7.89 38.32
CA PHE A 292 11.85 -6.93 38.74
C PHE A 292 11.73 -5.47 38.27
N PHE A 293 10.58 -5.01 37.78
CA PHE A 293 10.39 -3.58 37.45
C PHE A 293 9.06 -2.96 37.94
N VAL A 294 8.65 -3.24 39.18
CA VAL A 294 7.56 -2.50 39.87
C VAL A 294 7.93 -1.98 41.26
N LYS A 295 9.20 -1.99 41.69
CA LYS A 295 9.61 -1.32 42.94
C LYS A 295 10.89 -0.51 42.79
N SER A 296 10.77 0.72 42.27
CA SER A 296 11.66 1.83 42.63
C SER A 296 11.09 3.18 42.18
N ALA A 297 9.86 3.48 42.60
CA ALA A 297 9.32 4.85 42.60
C ALA A 297 8.32 4.99 43.75
N ALA A 298 8.83 4.82 44.97
CA ALA A 298 8.14 5.18 46.21
C ALA A 298 9.19 5.31 47.32
N ARG A 299 9.88 6.45 47.32
CA ARG A 299 10.35 7.20 48.50
C ARG A 299 10.91 8.53 48.03
#